data_AF-A0A4V0XA22-F1
#
_entry.id   AF-A0A4V0XA22-F1
#
_cell.length_a   1.000
_cell.length_b   1.000
_cell.length_c   1.000
_cell.angle_alpha   90.00
_cell.angle_beta   90.00
_cell.angle_gamma   90.00
#
_symmetry.space_group_name_H-M   'P 1'
#
loop_
_entity.id
_entity.type
_entity.pdbx_description
1 polymer ?
#
loop_
_entity_poly.entity_id
_entity_poly.type
_entity_poly.pdbx_seq_one_letter_code
_entity_poly.pdbx_strand_id
1 'polypeptide(L)' 'MFLAKALLYGYVLLLSAIVLNLIASKLKIKSWYDFIKKPKQTSAVSYIWLFLIYPLSLGLAIVFVQQIIK' A
#
# COMPACT_ATOMS: atom_id res chain seq x y z
N MET A 1 -23.61 -1.26 -11.13
CA MET A 1 -23.33 -1.05 -9.69
C MET A 1 -22.02 -1.71 -9.22
N PHE A 2 -21.72 -2.96 -9.61
CA PHE A 2 -20.45 -3.64 -9.25
C PHE A 2 -19.18 -2.95 -9.80
N LEU A 3 -19.16 -2.60 -11.09
CA LEU A 3 -18.02 -1.91 -11.73
C LEU A 3 -17.67 -0.58 -11.07
N ALA A 4 -18.66 0.23 -10.69
CA ALA A 4 -18.43 1.50 -10.00
C ALA A 4 -17.74 1.30 -8.63
N LYS A 5 -18.16 0.28 -7.88
CA LYS A 5 -17.52 -0.08 -6.60
C LYS A 5 -16.08 -0.57 -6.82
N ALA A 6 -15.86 -1.40 -7.84
CA ALA A 6 -14.51 -1.87 -8.18
C ALA A 6 -13.58 -0.72 -8.58
N LEU A 7 -14.04 0.22 -9.42
CA LEU A 7 -13.27 1.40 -9.79
C LEU A 7 -12.92 2.25 -8.56
N LEU A 8 -13.90 2.48 -7.68
CA LEU A 8 -13.68 3.24 -6.46
C LEU A 8 -12.63 2.59 -5.55
N TYR A 9 -12.72 1.29 -5.30
CA TYR A 9 -11.69 0.57 -4.53
C TYR A 9 -10.33 0.60 -5.21
N GLY A 10 -10.29 0.50 -6.54
CA GLY A 10 -9.06 0.64 -7.31
C GLY A 10 -8.39 2.00 -7.12
N TYR A 11 -9.16 3.09 -7.22
CA TYR A 11 -8.65 4.44 -6.97
C TYR A 11 -8.18 4.65 -5.53
N VAL A 12 -8.91 4.11 -4.55
CA VAL A 12 -8.52 4.18 -3.15
C VAL A 12 -7.19 3.47 -2.92
N LEU A 13 -7.05 2.23 -3.41
CA LEU A 13 -5.79 1.49 -3.32
C LEU A 13 -4.64 2.22 -4.01
N LEU A 14 -4.88 2.81 -5.19
CA LEU A 14 -3.88 3.58 -5.91
C LEU A 14 -3.40 4.78 -5.10
N LEU A 15 -4.32 5.60 -4.59
CA LEU A 15 -3.97 6.78 -3.80
C LEU A 15 -3.27 6.40 -2.49
N SER A 16 -3.75 5.38 -1.79
CA SER A 16 -3.11 4.86 -0.59
C SER A 16 -1.71 4.33 -0.88
N ALA A 17 -1.50 3.60 -1.99
CA ALA A 17 -0.19 3.10 -2.38
C ALA A 17 0.80 4.24 -2.68
N ILE A 18 0.35 5.32 -3.32
CA ILE A 18 1.16 6.52 -3.55
C ILE A 18 1.61 7.12 -2.21
N VAL A 19 0.68 7.31 -1.27
CA VAL A 19 1.01 7.83 0.07
C VAL A 19 2.00 6.93 0.80
N LEU A 20 1.79 5.61 0.77
CA LEU A 20 2.72 4.66 1.40
C LEU A 20 4.10 4.69 0.74
N ASN A 21 4.20 4.86 -0.57
CA ASN A 21 5.49 5.01 -1.25
C ASN A 21 6.20 6.32 -0.85
N LEU A 22 5.46 7.41 -0.66
CA LEU A 22 6.03 8.66 -0.14
C LEU A 22 6.53 8.50 1.29
N ILE A 23 5.78 7.79 2.15
CA ILE A 23 6.21 7.48 3.53
C ILE A 23 7.47 6.63 3.50
N ALA A 24 7.52 5.58 2.68
CA ALA A 24 8.69 4.73 2.53
C ALA A 24 9.93 5.54 2.12
N SER A 25 9.78 6.46 1.17
CA SER A 25 10.84 7.37 0.74
C SER A 25 11.32 8.28 1.87
N LYS A 26 10.42 8.84 2.69
CA LYS A 26 10.79 9.70 3.84
C LYS A 26 11.50 8.90 4.93
N LEU A 27 11.08 7.65 5.16
CA LEU A 27 11.67 6.75 6.14
C LEU A 27 12.94 6.04 5.63
N LYS A 28 13.35 6.28 4.38
CA LYS A 28 14.49 5.61 3.71
C LYS A 28 14.39 4.08 3.74
N ILE A 29 13.16 3.55 3.67
CA ILE A 29 12.88 2.11 3.57
C ILE A 29 12.37 1.78 2.16
N LYS A 30 12.46 0.52 1.77
CA LYS A 30 12.17 0.13 0.37
C LYS A 30 10.68 0.19 0.03
N SER A 31 10.37 0.68 -1.17
CA SER A 31 9.09 0.43 -1.82
C SER A 31 9.03 -0.95 -2.47
N TRP A 32 7.85 -1.38 -2.90
CA TRP A 32 7.70 -2.62 -3.68
C TRP A 32 8.53 -2.61 -4.97
N TYR A 33 8.64 -1.45 -5.61
CA TYR A 33 9.47 -1.29 -6.81
C TYR A 33 10.96 -1.54 -6.53
N ASP A 34 11.46 -0.98 -5.43
CA ASP A 34 12.86 -1.15 -5.01
C ASP A 34 13.15 -2.60 -4.60
N PHE A 35 12.19 -3.23 -3.94
CA PHE A 35 12.26 -4.63 -3.53
C PHE A 35 12.37 -5.56 -4.74
N ILE A 36 11.49 -5.41 -5.73
CA ILE A 36 11.49 -6.24 -6.95
C ILE A 36 12.81 -6.09 -7.71
N LYS A 37 13.34 -4.87 -7.80
CA LYS A 37 14.61 -4.62 -8.49
C LYS A 37 15.82 -5.21 -7.78
N LYS A 38 15.89 -5.11 -6.45
CA LYS A 38 17.07 -5.53 -5.67
C LYS A 38 16.66 -6.24 -4.37
N PRO A 39 16.06 -7.44 -4.45
CA PRO A 39 15.50 -8.12 -3.29
C PRO A 39 16.58 -8.53 -2.29
N LYS A 40 17.76 -8.94 -2.78
CA LYS A 40 18.91 -9.36 -1.96
C LYS A 40 19.52 -8.23 -1.11
N GLN A 41 19.18 -6.97 -1.37
CA GLN A 41 19.70 -5.80 -0.64
C GLN A 41 18.61 -5.18 0.26
N THR A 42 17.68 -5.99 0.77
CA THR A 42 16.52 -5.52 1.54
C THR A 42 16.75 -5.75 3.02
N SER A 43 16.63 -4.70 3.82
CA SER A 43 16.75 -4.79 5.28
C SER A 43 15.55 -5.48 5.91
N ALA A 44 15.73 -6.07 7.10
CA ALA A 44 14.63 -6.68 7.88
C ALA A 44 13.48 -5.68 8.12
N VAL A 45 13.80 -4.42 8.39
CA VAL A 45 12.80 -3.34 8.54
C VAL A 45 11.98 -3.15 7.26
N SER A 46 12.63 -3.19 6.09
CA SER A 46 11.93 -3.10 4.80
C SER A 46 11.06 -4.33 4.54
N TYR A 47 11.44 -5.51 5.00
CA TYR A 47 10.57 -6.69 4.94
C TYR A 47 9.31 -6.51 5.80
N ILE A 48 9.45 -6.06 7.05
CA ILE A 48 8.30 -5.77 7.92
C ILE A 48 7.41 -4.71 7.28
N TRP A 49 8.00 -3.65 6.74
CA TRP A 49 7.27 -2.63 6.02
C TRP A 49 6.47 -3.19 4.85
N LEU A 50 7.09 -3.96 3.95
CA LEU A 50 6.46 -4.41 2.72
C LEU A 50 5.43 -5.53 2.91
N PHE A 51 5.69 -6.45 3.84
CA PHE A 51 4.88 -7.67 3.98
C PHE A 51 3.88 -7.60 5.13
N LEU A 52 4.06 -6.69 6.09
CA LEU A 52 3.13 -6.53 7.21
C LEU A 52 2.44 -5.16 7.16
N ILE A 53 3.20 -4.07 7.17
CA ILE A 53 2.63 -2.72 7.30
C ILE A 53 1.90 -2.32 6.02
N TYR A 54 2.51 -2.50 4.85
CA TYR A 54 1.95 -2.08 3.57
C TYR A 54 0.60 -2.78 3.26
N PRO A 55 0.48 -4.12 3.33
CA PRO A 55 -0.80 -4.78 3.05
C PRO A 55 -1.87 -4.44 4.08
N LEU A 56 -1.48 -4.30 5.36
CA LEU A 56 -2.39 -3.89 6.43
C LEU A 56 -2.93 -2.47 6.19
N SER A 57 -2.06 -1.51 5.83
CA SER A 57 -2.48 -0.14 5.52
C SER A 57 -3.41 -0.08 4.31
N LEU A 58 -3.15 -0.84 3.25
CA LEU A 58 -4.05 -0.92 2.09
C LEU A 58 -5.40 -1.55 2.45
N GLY A 59 -5.39 -2.63 3.26
CA GLY A 59 -6.61 -3.26 3.74
C GLY A 59 -7.47 -2.31 4.59
N LEU A 60 -6.83 -1.56 5.50
CA LEU A 60 -7.50 -0.55 6.30
C LEU A 60 -8.11 0.57 5.45
N ALA A 61 -7.44 1.00 4.38
CA ALA A 61 -8.00 2.00 3.47
C ALA A 61 -9.31 1.52 2.81
N ILE A 62 -9.37 0.25 2.40
CA ILE A 62 -10.59 -0.33 1.85
C ILE A 62 -11.69 -0.44 2.91
N VAL A 63 -11.37 -0.93 4.11
CA VAL A 63 -12.34 -1.04 5.22
C VAL A 63 -12.92 0.33 5.58
N PHE A 64 -12.07 1.35 5.66
CA PHE A 64 -12.49 2.73 5.92
C PHE A 64 -13.47 3.23 4.85
N VAL A 65 -13.15 3.04 3.57
CA VAL A 65 -14.03 3.46 2.47
C VAL A 65 -15.33 2.66 2.46
N GLN A 66 -15.30 1.37 2.80
CA GLN A 66 -16.51 0.57 2.97
C GLN A 66 -17.41 1.11 4.08
N GLN A 67 -16.86 1.61 5.19
CA GLN A 67 -17.66 2.21 6.26
C GLN A 67 -18.36 3.51 5.83
N ILE A 68 -17.77 4.26 4.90
CA ILE A 68 -18.35 5.52 4.38
C ILE A 68 -19.48 5.26 3.38
N ILE A 69 -19.37 4.19 2.59
CA ILE A 69 -20.31 3.89 1.48
C ILE A 69 -21.41 2.90 1.90
N LYS A 70 -21.32 2.34 3.11
CA LYS A 70 -22.42 1.59 3.72
C LYS A 70 -23.69 2.45 3.76
#